data_AF-A0A7S1ATC7-F1
#
_entry.id   AF-A0A7S1ATC7-F1
#
_cell.length_a   1.000
_cell.length_b   1.000
_cell.length_c   1.000
_cell.angle_alpha   90.00
_cell.angle_beta   90.00
_cell.angle_gamma   90.00
#
_symmetry.space_group_name_H-M   'P 1'
#
loop_
_entity.id
_entity.type
_entity.pdbx_description
1 polymer ?
#
loop_
_entity_poly.entity_id
_entity_poly.type
_entity_poly.pdbx_seq_one_letter_code
_entity_poly.pdbx_strand_id
1 'polypeptide(L)'
;TTVTKYQFFLNSQANKSLCLGPGVLLEQQANLETKFLIQCRNALGENRTSGRDEFVVTVQQGVSTDDGKYVLRDLPFEIVDLNTGQYEVKYQADEGEVIIHVKLIDENGKQQPVRGSPFRPSFTNTAKNRANEFTGPLATQWITSSLKALDEFYQTTNGGHQTKLKDGDVKSLIKVMQHIKDMFTQEDQLILTQDGIFEMLMILDGEGIMNDKQLKNLKKIGASITQLKEDCILKKNDIQPMIEKEKELYRRKIGEFDQQMKTYQGGLRKEAYYFYKSGLELAMQRINVVTGDLDRMTTQMDEYSYICDNFDYQEDLMANPRKSMSSMREEVASMRALWEQELVRIRQT
;
A
#
# COMPACT_ATOMS: atom_id res chain seq x y z
N THR A 1 -21.83 -57.68 -5.14
CA THR A 1 -21.79 -56.24 -4.82
C THR A 1 -20.50 -55.66 -5.39
N THR A 2 -20.59 -54.81 -6.42
CA THR A 2 -19.43 -54.14 -7.02
C THR A 2 -19.06 -52.95 -6.13
N VAL A 3 -17.95 -53.06 -5.40
CA VAL A 3 -17.45 -51.97 -4.56
C VAL A 3 -16.73 -50.97 -5.46
N THR A 4 -17.34 -49.80 -5.67
CA THR A 4 -16.71 -48.67 -6.36
C THR A 4 -16.06 -47.77 -5.33
N LYS A 5 -14.76 -47.51 -5.45
CA LYS A 5 -14.03 -46.57 -4.59
C LYS A 5 -14.23 -45.15 -5.14
N TYR A 6 -14.85 -44.28 -4.34
CA TYR A 6 -14.90 -42.85 -4.62
C TYR A 6 -13.72 -42.17 -3.91
N GLN A 7 -12.99 -41.33 -4.63
CA GLN A 7 -12.00 -40.42 -4.04
C GLN A 7 -12.64 -39.03 -3.99
N PHE A 8 -12.79 -38.50 -2.78
CA PHE A 8 -13.25 -37.13 -2.56
C PHE A 8 -12.02 -36.24 -2.44
N PHE A 9 -12.04 -35.10 -3.12
CA PHE A 9 -10.99 -34.10 -3.03
C PHE A 9 -11.61 -32.78 -2.56
N LEU A 10 -10.85 -32.02 -1.77
CA LEU A 10 -11.24 -30.67 -1.41
C LEU A 10 -11.13 -29.76 -2.65
N ASN A 11 -12.13 -28.90 -2.82
CA ASN A 11 -12.16 -27.95 -3.94
C ASN A 11 -11.06 -26.91 -3.84
N SER A 12 -10.59 -26.47 -5.00
CA SER A 12 -9.64 -25.38 -5.13
C SER A 12 -10.27 -24.06 -4.67
N GLN A 13 -9.47 -23.22 -4.02
CA GLN A 13 -9.86 -21.91 -3.51
C GLN A 13 -9.06 -20.83 -4.20
N ALA A 14 -9.75 -19.88 -4.84
CA ALA A 14 -9.11 -18.84 -5.66
C ALA A 14 -8.16 -17.96 -4.82
N ASN A 15 -8.60 -17.59 -3.62
CA ASN A 15 -7.84 -16.77 -2.67
C ASN A 15 -6.65 -17.48 -2.01
N LYS A 16 -6.50 -18.80 -2.21
CA LYS A 16 -5.35 -19.59 -1.75
C LYS A 16 -4.43 -20.03 -2.88
N SER A 17 -4.97 -20.14 -4.10
CA SER A 17 -4.22 -20.54 -5.29
C SER A 17 -3.27 -19.44 -5.76
N LEU A 18 -2.22 -19.81 -6.50
CA LEU A 18 -1.10 -18.93 -6.84
C LEU A 18 -0.83 -18.95 -8.35
N CYS A 19 -0.31 -17.86 -8.90
CA CYS A 19 0.30 -17.84 -10.24
C CYS A 19 1.79 -17.53 -10.11
N LEU A 20 2.64 -18.34 -10.74
CA LEU A 20 4.08 -18.37 -10.48
C LEU A 20 4.85 -18.60 -11.78
N GLY A 21 6.03 -18.01 -11.88
CA GLY A 21 6.92 -18.21 -13.02
C GLY A 21 7.19 -16.93 -13.80
N PRO A 22 8.11 -17.00 -14.78
CA PRO A 22 8.59 -15.85 -15.52
C PRO A 22 7.46 -15.07 -16.19
N GLY A 23 6.43 -15.75 -16.69
CA GLY A 23 5.27 -15.15 -17.38
C GLY A 23 4.42 -14.18 -16.54
N VAL A 24 4.67 -14.03 -15.24
CA VAL A 24 3.99 -13.01 -14.40
C VAL A 24 4.98 -11.99 -13.80
N LEU A 25 6.24 -12.03 -14.22
CA LEU A 25 7.31 -11.14 -13.73
C LEU A 25 7.56 -9.96 -14.66
N LEU A 26 8.34 -9.00 -14.16
CA LEU A 26 8.77 -7.81 -14.88
C LEU A 26 10.04 -8.10 -15.72
N GLU A 27 10.26 -7.26 -16.74
CA GLU A 27 11.47 -7.21 -17.56
C GLU A 27 11.77 -8.53 -18.32
N GLN A 28 10.72 -9.19 -18.79
CA GLN A 28 10.79 -10.36 -19.65
C GLN A 28 11.36 -10.04 -21.03
N GLN A 29 11.89 -11.04 -21.73
CA GLN A 29 12.32 -10.88 -23.11
C GLN A 29 11.10 -10.81 -24.03
N ALA A 30 10.96 -9.69 -24.73
CA ALA A 30 9.92 -9.47 -25.73
C ALA A 30 10.07 -10.43 -26.93
N ASN A 31 8.96 -10.69 -27.61
CA ASN A 31 8.87 -11.51 -28.83
C ASN A 31 9.32 -12.97 -28.65
N LEU A 32 9.42 -13.46 -27.42
CA LEU A 32 9.66 -14.86 -27.10
C LEU A 32 8.50 -15.42 -26.30
N GLU A 33 8.23 -16.71 -26.47
CA GLU A 33 7.29 -17.43 -25.63
C GLU A 33 7.71 -17.32 -24.16
N THR A 34 6.74 -17.08 -23.29
CA THR A 34 6.89 -17.14 -21.85
C THR A 34 5.78 -18.02 -21.27
N LYS A 35 5.99 -18.43 -20.02
CA LYS A 35 5.02 -19.26 -19.32
C LYS A 35 4.96 -18.99 -17.83
N PHE A 36 3.80 -19.24 -17.26
CA PHE A 36 3.59 -19.29 -15.82
C PHE A 36 2.71 -20.47 -15.47
N LEU A 37 2.82 -20.93 -14.23
CA LEU A 37 2.03 -22.00 -13.65
C LEU A 37 0.98 -21.41 -12.73
N ILE A 38 -0.24 -21.95 -12.80
CA ILE A 38 -1.28 -21.75 -11.79
C ILE A 38 -1.21 -22.96 -10.85
N GLN A 39 -0.88 -22.74 -9.57
CA GLN A 39 -0.90 -23.77 -8.54
C GLN A 39 -2.21 -23.69 -7.77
N CYS A 40 -3.07 -24.69 -7.94
CA CYS A 40 -4.31 -24.80 -7.19
C CYS A 40 -4.05 -25.22 -5.74
N ARG A 41 -4.71 -24.55 -4.81
CA ARG A 41 -4.68 -24.88 -3.37
C ARG A 41 -6.08 -25.01 -2.80
N ASN A 42 -6.24 -25.92 -1.85
CA ASN A 42 -7.52 -26.14 -1.16
C ASN A 42 -7.76 -25.08 -0.06
N ALA A 43 -8.86 -25.21 0.68
CA ALA A 43 -9.20 -24.32 1.79
C ALA A 43 -8.19 -24.34 2.96
N LEU A 44 -7.43 -25.43 3.11
CA LEU A 44 -6.36 -25.57 4.10
C LEU A 44 -5.03 -24.97 3.60
N GLY A 45 -4.97 -24.49 2.35
CA GLY A 45 -3.75 -23.98 1.72
C GLY A 45 -2.82 -25.06 1.19
N GLU A 46 -3.26 -26.31 1.14
CA GLU A 46 -2.46 -27.43 0.62
C GLU A 46 -2.56 -27.49 -0.91
N ASN A 47 -1.46 -27.85 -1.56
CA ASN A 47 -1.43 -28.03 -3.01
C ASN A 47 -2.36 -29.18 -3.42
N ARG A 48 -3.19 -28.90 -4.41
CA ARG A 48 -4.02 -29.93 -5.06
C ARG A 48 -3.10 -30.90 -5.79
N THR A 49 -3.53 -32.15 -5.87
CA THR A 49 -2.82 -33.24 -6.58
C THR A 49 -3.63 -33.76 -7.77
N SER A 50 -4.76 -33.12 -8.08
CA SER A 50 -5.63 -33.43 -9.21
C SER A 50 -6.05 -32.16 -9.93
N GLY A 51 -6.25 -32.26 -11.25
CA GLY A 51 -6.70 -31.17 -12.11
C GLY A 51 -8.22 -31.03 -12.20
N ARG A 52 -8.70 -30.55 -13.36
CA ARG A 52 -10.11 -30.29 -13.74
C ARG A 52 -10.78 -29.08 -13.10
N ASP A 53 -9.99 -28.16 -12.59
CA ASP A 53 -10.44 -26.82 -12.21
C ASP A 53 -10.65 -25.98 -13.47
N GLU A 54 -11.69 -25.16 -13.48
CA GLU A 54 -12.00 -24.29 -14.61
C GLU A 54 -11.48 -22.88 -14.37
N PHE A 55 -10.69 -22.36 -15.33
CA PHE A 55 -10.12 -21.03 -15.27
C PHE A 55 -10.62 -20.14 -16.39
N VAL A 56 -10.86 -18.86 -16.05
CA VAL A 56 -11.02 -17.77 -17.00
C VAL A 56 -9.75 -16.95 -16.98
N VAL A 57 -8.95 -17.08 -18.04
CA VAL A 57 -7.70 -16.33 -18.22
C VAL A 57 -7.90 -15.28 -19.31
N THR A 58 -7.37 -14.09 -19.08
CA THR A 58 -7.32 -13.02 -20.08
C THR A 58 -5.92 -12.42 -20.06
N VAL A 59 -5.26 -12.39 -21.21
CA VAL A 59 -3.93 -11.80 -21.41
C VAL A 59 -4.09 -10.63 -22.36
N GLN A 60 -3.77 -9.42 -21.92
CA GLN A 60 -3.94 -8.20 -22.71
C GLN A 60 -2.65 -7.37 -22.71
N GLN A 61 -2.26 -6.84 -23.86
CA GLN A 61 -1.08 -5.98 -24.00
C GLN A 61 -1.46 -4.53 -24.23
N GLY A 62 -0.77 -3.62 -23.53
CA GLY A 62 -0.82 -2.20 -23.79
C GLY A 62 -0.11 -1.85 -25.09
N VAL A 63 -0.83 -1.28 -26.06
CA VAL A 63 -0.27 -0.84 -27.34
C VAL A 63 -0.65 0.62 -27.56
N SER A 64 0.33 1.41 -28.02
CA SER A 64 0.06 2.76 -28.51
C SER A 64 -0.33 2.69 -29.98
N THR A 65 -1.52 3.17 -30.29
CA THR A 65 -1.99 3.32 -31.68
C THR A 65 -1.28 4.46 -32.39
N ASP A 66 -1.29 4.47 -33.72
CA ASP A 66 -0.70 5.53 -34.55
C ASP A 66 -1.25 6.94 -34.20
N ASP A 67 -2.48 7.00 -33.68
CA ASP A 67 -3.13 8.23 -33.19
C ASP A 67 -2.67 8.65 -31.77
N GLY A 68 -1.69 7.97 -31.18
CA GLY A 68 -1.19 8.24 -29.83
C GLY A 68 -2.12 7.76 -28.70
N LYS A 69 -3.19 7.01 -29.00
CA LYS A 69 -4.09 6.45 -27.98
C LYS A 69 -3.55 5.13 -27.46
N TYR A 70 -3.60 4.95 -26.14
CA TYR A 70 -3.30 3.68 -25.47
C TYR A 70 -4.51 2.74 -25.51
N VAL A 71 -4.34 1.54 -26.04
CA VAL A 71 -5.38 0.51 -26.12
C VAL A 71 -4.86 -0.82 -25.57
N LEU A 72 -5.77 -1.65 -25.05
CA LEU A 72 -5.48 -3.02 -24.63
C LEU A 72 -5.84 -3.98 -25.77
N ARG A 73 -4.86 -4.73 -26.25
CA ARG A 73 -5.02 -5.76 -27.29
C ARG A 73 -4.98 -7.13 -26.64
N ASP A 74 -5.98 -7.97 -26.89
CA ASP A 74 -5.97 -9.36 -26.43
C ASP A 74 -4.84 -10.14 -27.10
N LEU A 75 -4.11 -10.91 -26.29
CA LEU A 75 -3.06 -11.81 -26.76
C LEU A 75 -3.56 -13.26 -26.74
N PRO A 76 -3.20 -14.06 -27.76
CA PRO A 76 -3.45 -15.49 -27.72
C PRO A 76 -2.63 -16.14 -26.62
N PHE A 77 -3.22 -17.13 -25.95
CA PHE A 77 -2.56 -17.94 -24.93
C PHE A 77 -3.04 -19.38 -25.02
N GLU A 78 -2.22 -20.29 -24.53
CA GLU A 78 -2.55 -21.70 -24.35
C GLU A 78 -2.58 -22.02 -22.85
N ILE A 79 -3.57 -22.78 -22.40
CA ILE A 79 -3.63 -23.32 -21.04
C ILE A 79 -3.68 -24.85 -21.09
N VAL A 80 -2.81 -25.50 -20.33
CA VAL A 80 -2.69 -26.96 -20.25
C VAL A 80 -2.83 -27.42 -18.80
N ASP A 81 -3.83 -28.25 -18.52
CA ASP A 81 -3.98 -28.94 -17.23
C ASP A 81 -2.98 -30.09 -17.14
N LEU A 82 -2.06 -30.01 -16.17
CA LEU A 82 -1.04 -31.05 -15.96
C LEU A 82 -1.58 -32.25 -15.17
N ASN A 83 -2.86 -32.21 -14.75
CA ASN A 83 -3.54 -33.20 -13.91
C ASN A 83 -2.90 -33.40 -12.53
N THR A 84 -2.05 -32.47 -12.11
CA THR A 84 -1.33 -32.49 -10.83
C THR A 84 -1.81 -31.40 -9.87
N GLY A 85 -2.90 -30.70 -10.21
CA GLY A 85 -3.30 -29.46 -9.53
C GLY A 85 -2.52 -28.23 -10.01
N GLN A 86 -1.72 -28.38 -11.07
CA GLN A 86 -1.01 -27.30 -11.75
C GLN A 86 -1.52 -27.13 -13.18
N TYR A 87 -1.57 -25.88 -13.64
CA TYR A 87 -1.97 -25.51 -14.99
C TYR A 87 -0.87 -24.66 -15.61
N GLU A 88 -0.36 -25.03 -16.77
CA GLU A 88 0.64 -24.27 -17.50
C GLU A 88 -0.04 -23.32 -18.46
N VAL A 89 0.24 -22.02 -18.34
CA VAL A 89 -0.24 -20.98 -19.25
C VAL A 89 0.95 -20.45 -20.05
N LYS A 90 0.86 -20.53 -21.38
CA LYS A 90 1.87 -20.03 -22.32
C LYS A 90 1.30 -18.89 -23.14
N TYR A 91 2.12 -17.86 -23.35
CA TYR A 91 1.77 -16.76 -24.24
C TYR A 91 3.03 -16.07 -24.75
N GLN A 92 2.86 -15.22 -25.76
CA GLN A 92 3.93 -14.38 -26.31
C GLN A 92 3.44 -12.93 -26.34
N ALA A 93 4.32 -12.00 -25.98
CA ALA A 93 4.03 -10.57 -25.99
C ALA A 93 5.16 -9.78 -26.66
N ASP A 94 4.79 -8.66 -27.27
CA ASP A 94 5.75 -7.67 -27.79
C ASP A 94 6.36 -6.86 -26.64
N GLU A 95 7.23 -5.89 -26.92
CA GLU A 95 7.76 -4.97 -25.90
C GLU A 95 6.65 -4.10 -25.30
N GLY A 96 6.64 -3.94 -23.98
CA GLY A 96 5.66 -3.13 -23.25
C GLY A 96 5.02 -3.82 -22.04
N GLU A 97 3.93 -3.23 -21.56
CA GLU A 97 3.17 -3.73 -20.40
C GLU A 97 2.08 -4.73 -20.83
N VAL A 98 1.90 -5.76 -20.03
CA VAL A 98 0.84 -6.76 -20.19
C VAL A 98 0.02 -6.82 -18.90
N ILE A 99 -1.28 -7.06 -19.02
CA ILE A 99 -2.21 -7.27 -17.92
C ILE A 99 -2.78 -8.68 -18.04
N ILE A 100 -2.62 -9.47 -16.99
CA ILE A 100 -3.12 -10.85 -16.94
C ILE A 100 -4.16 -10.95 -15.83
N HIS A 101 -5.39 -11.29 -16.22
CA HIS A 101 -6.44 -11.67 -15.30
C HIS A 101 -6.54 -13.19 -15.26
N VAL A 102 -6.40 -13.75 -14.06
CA VAL A 102 -6.67 -15.17 -13.79
C VAL A 102 -7.80 -15.26 -12.79
N LYS A 103 -8.87 -15.97 -13.14
CA LYS A 103 -10.02 -16.23 -12.27
C LYS A 103 -10.33 -17.72 -12.25
N LEU A 104 -10.54 -18.27 -11.07
CA LEU A 104 -11.05 -19.63 -10.85
C LEU A 104 -12.58 -19.59 -10.83
N ILE A 105 -13.23 -20.53 -11.51
CA ILE A 105 -14.68 -20.75 -11.41
C ILE A 105 -14.94 -21.66 -10.20
N ASP A 106 -15.74 -21.18 -9.25
CA ASP A 106 -16.13 -21.98 -8.09
C ASP A 106 -17.29 -22.96 -8.40
N GLU A 107 -17.66 -23.78 -7.42
CA GLU A 107 -18.74 -24.78 -7.56
C GLU A 107 -20.11 -24.17 -7.90
N ASN A 108 -20.30 -22.87 -7.64
CA ASN A 108 -21.53 -22.15 -7.95
C ASN A 108 -21.47 -21.44 -9.31
N GLY A 109 -20.42 -21.69 -10.11
CA GLY A 109 -20.19 -21.02 -11.39
C GLY A 109 -19.71 -19.57 -11.24
N LYS A 110 -19.32 -19.13 -10.03
CA LYS A 110 -18.87 -17.76 -9.78
C LYS A 110 -17.37 -17.66 -10.05
N GLN A 111 -16.99 -16.70 -10.87
CA GLN A 111 -15.58 -16.38 -11.13
C GLN A 111 -14.99 -15.62 -9.95
N GLN A 112 -13.91 -16.12 -9.37
CA GLN A 112 -13.16 -15.47 -8.30
C GLN A 112 -11.71 -15.24 -8.73
N PRO A 113 -11.14 -14.04 -8.53
CA PRO A 113 -9.75 -13.78 -8.89
C PRO A 113 -8.82 -14.66 -8.07
N VAL A 114 -7.84 -15.26 -8.73
CA VAL A 114 -6.73 -15.94 -8.06
C VAL A 114 -5.91 -14.90 -7.29
N ARG A 115 -5.33 -15.29 -6.15
CA ARG A 115 -4.51 -14.40 -5.33
C ARG A 115 -3.39 -13.75 -6.16
N GLY A 116 -3.29 -12.42 -6.09
CA GLY A 116 -2.35 -11.60 -6.87
C GLY A 116 -2.86 -11.14 -8.24
N SER A 117 -4.00 -11.67 -8.72
CA SER A 117 -4.64 -11.21 -9.96
C SER A 117 -5.30 -9.83 -9.76
N PRO A 118 -5.14 -8.86 -10.68
CA PRO A 118 -4.43 -8.97 -11.95
C PRO A 118 -2.90 -8.85 -11.80
N PHE A 119 -2.18 -9.60 -12.64
CA PHE A 119 -0.73 -9.50 -12.78
C PHE A 119 -0.36 -8.48 -13.85
N ARG A 120 0.78 -7.80 -13.67
CA ARG A 120 1.27 -6.76 -14.59
C ARG A 120 2.69 -7.03 -15.06
N PRO A 121 2.94 -8.10 -15.83
CA PRO A 121 4.25 -8.35 -16.40
C PRO A 121 4.66 -7.26 -17.39
N SER A 122 5.97 -7.10 -17.58
CA SER A 122 6.53 -6.19 -18.57
C SER A 122 7.57 -6.90 -19.43
N PHE A 123 7.68 -6.49 -20.68
CA PHE A 123 8.55 -7.09 -21.70
C PHE A 123 9.46 -6.03 -22.29
N THR A 124 10.72 -6.39 -22.53
CA THR A 124 11.73 -5.53 -23.14
C THR A 124 12.56 -6.32 -24.15
N ASN A 125 13.04 -5.63 -25.19
CA ASN A 125 13.94 -6.22 -26.18
C ASN A 125 15.38 -6.42 -25.65
N THR A 126 15.74 -5.81 -24.52
CA THR A 126 17.09 -5.85 -23.95
C THR A 126 17.26 -6.82 -22.78
N ALA A 127 16.31 -7.74 -22.57
CA ALA A 127 16.42 -8.69 -21.47
C ALA A 127 17.56 -9.71 -21.73
N LYS A 128 17.98 -10.39 -20.66
CA LYS A 128 19.05 -11.39 -20.74
C LYS A 128 18.57 -12.64 -21.51
N ASN A 129 19.50 -13.34 -22.15
CA ASN A 129 19.23 -14.66 -22.72
C ASN A 129 18.57 -15.57 -21.67
N ARG A 130 17.53 -16.32 -22.09
CA ARG A 130 16.77 -17.26 -21.24
C ARG A 130 15.98 -16.58 -20.10
N ALA A 131 15.73 -15.27 -20.17
CA ALA A 131 14.93 -14.53 -19.17
C ALA A 131 13.56 -15.16 -18.89
N ASN A 132 12.89 -15.67 -19.93
CA ASN A 132 11.54 -16.24 -19.85
C ASN A 132 11.51 -17.70 -19.37
N GLU A 133 12.65 -18.29 -19.01
CA GLU A 133 12.71 -19.67 -18.51
C GLU A 133 12.57 -19.72 -16.99
N PHE A 134 11.95 -20.78 -16.45
CA PHE A 134 11.86 -21.00 -15.00
C PHE A 134 13.24 -21.11 -14.35
N THR A 135 14.19 -21.75 -15.02
CA THR A 135 15.59 -21.85 -14.58
C THR A 135 16.44 -20.64 -14.98
N GLY A 136 15.79 -19.61 -15.53
CA GLY A 136 16.41 -18.40 -16.06
C GLY A 136 16.77 -17.35 -14.99
N PRO A 137 17.42 -16.26 -15.42
CA PRO A 137 17.87 -15.20 -14.53
C PRO A 137 16.72 -14.44 -13.85
N LEU A 138 15.55 -14.28 -14.49
CA LEU A 138 14.43 -13.54 -13.89
C LEU A 138 13.84 -14.25 -12.68
N ALA A 139 13.59 -15.56 -12.79
CA ALA A 139 13.10 -16.36 -11.68
C ALA A 139 14.07 -16.34 -10.49
N THR A 140 15.36 -16.53 -10.76
CA THR A 140 16.42 -16.49 -9.74
C THR A 140 16.53 -15.12 -9.07
N GLN A 141 16.48 -14.05 -9.87
CA GLN A 141 16.50 -12.67 -9.38
C GLN A 141 15.26 -12.36 -8.54
N TRP A 142 14.07 -12.77 -8.98
CA TRP A 142 12.83 -12.57 -8.24
C TRP A 142 12.87 -13.27 -6.88
N ILE A 143 13.33 -14.53 -6.81
CA ILE A 143 13.51 -15.26 -5.55
C ILE A 143 14.44 -14.49 -4.61
N THR A 144 15.60 -14.06 -5.12
CA THR A 144 16.64 -13.39 -4.31
C THR A 144 16.16 -12.04 -3.81
N SER A 145 15.55 -11.23 -4.67
CA SER A 145 15.01 -9.91 -4.31
C SER A 145 13.83 -10.02 -3.35
N SER A 146 12.96 -11.02 -3.53
CA SER A 146 11.81 -11.24 -2.65
C SER A 146 12.25 -11.71 -1.26
N LEU A 147 13.24 -12.61 -1.17
CA LEU A 147 13.86 -12.99 0.11
C LEU A 147 14.48 -11.79 0.82
N LYS A 148 15.18 -10.93 0.07
CA LYS A 148 15.78 -9.70 0.60
C LYS A 148 14.71 -8.74 1.12
N ALA A 149 13.62 -8.53 0.38
CA ALA A 149 12.52 -7.68 0.79
C ALA A 149 11.83 -8.21 2.07
N LEU A 150 11.63 -9.53 2.19
CA LEU A 150 11.08 -10.14 3.40
C LEU A 150 12.00 -9.94 4.62
N ASP A 151 13.31 -10.10 4.45
CA ASP A 151 14.27 -9.86 5.53
C ASP A 151 14.34 -8.37 5.89
N GLU A 152 14.40 -7.46 4.93
CA GLU A 152 14.39 -6.00 5.15
C GLU A 152 13.13 -5.55 5.89
N PHE A 153 11.96 -6.08 5.50
CA PHE A 153 10.71 -5.84 6.21
C PHE A 153 10.80 -6.30 7.67
N TYR A 154 11.29 -7.52 7.91
CA TYR A 154 11.49 -8.05 9.24
C TYR A 154 12.45 -7.16 10.05
N GLN A 155 13.65 -6.86 9.54
CA GLN A 155 14.65 -6.06 10.27
C GLN A 155 14.12 -4.67 10.62
N THR A 156 13.49 -3.99 9.66
CA THR A 156 12.95 -2.63 9.84
C THR A 156 11.85 -2.61 10.89
N THR A 157 10.89 -3.53 10.79
CA THR A 157 9.75 -3.61 11.71
C THR A 157 10.16 -4.14 13.09
N ASN A 158 11.09 -5.09 13.14
CA ASN A 158 11.64 -5.64 14.37
C ASN A 158 12.41 -4.58 15.16
N GLY A 159 13.31 -3.84 14.51
CA GLY A 159 14.00 -2.73 15.15
C GLY A 159 13.04 -1.59 15.54
N GLY A 160 12.09 -1.28 14.66
CA GLY A 160 11.10 -0.24 14.84
C GLY A 160 10.22 -0.44 16.08
N HIS A 161 9.56 -1.60 16.22
CA HIS A 161 8.64 -1.85 17.34
C HIS A 161 9.36 -1.98 18.70
N GLN A 162 10.63 -2.36 18.70
CA GLN A 162 11.47 -2.47 19.92
C GLN A 162 12.05 -1.13 20.37
N THR A 163 11.78 -0.04 19.65
CA THR A 163 12.26 1.29 20.03
C THR A 163 11.86 1.63 21.47
N LYS A 164 12.85 2.02 22.28
CA LYS A 164 12.62 2.39 23.68
C LYS A 164 11.84 3.70 23.76
N LEU A 165 10.73 3.66 24.48
CA LEU A 165 9.86 4.82 24.68
C LEU A 165 10.18 5.52 26.00
N LYS A 166 10.15 6.85 25.98
CA LYS A 166 10.23 7.71 27.16
C LYS A 166 8.88 8.39 27.36
N ASP A 167 8.57 8.76 28.59
CA ASP A 167 7.34 9.51 28.90
C ASP A 167 7.31 10.84 28.13
N GLY A 168 6.20 11.12 27.44
CA GLY A 168 6.03 12.31 26.60
C GLY A 168 6.71 12.25 25.22
N ASP A 169 7.39 11.16 24.85
CA ASP A 169 7.97 11.00 23.50
C ASP A 169 6.94 10.50 22.49
N VAL A 170 6.02 11.39 22.14
CA VAL A 170 4.90 11.14 21.23
C VAL A 170 5.38 10.74 19.84
N LYS A 171 6.48 11.33 19.35
CA LYS A 171 7.01 11.03 18.02
C LYS A 171 7.52 9.59 17.94
N SER A 172 8.24 9.12 18.96
CA SER A 172 8.69 7.73 19.01
C SER A 172 7.53 6.77 19.24
N LEU A 173 6.54 7.14 20.05
CA LEU A 173 5.33 6.33 20.26
C LEU A 173 4.56 6.11 18.94
N ILE A 174 4.33 7.18 18.18
CA ILE A 174 3.67 7.11 16.86
C ILE A 174 4.48 6.22 15.90
N LYS A 175 5.81 6.35 15.86
CA LYS A 175 6.66 5.50 15.01
C LYS A 175 6.53 4.01 15.37
N VAL A 176 6.54 3.68 16.66
CA VAL A 176 6.32 2.29 17.12
C VAL A 176 4.95 1.80 16.69
N MET A 177 3.90 2.61 16.85
CA MET A 177 2.55 2.27 16.38
C MET A 177 2.49 2.03 14.87
N GLN A 178 3.18 2.85 14.07
CA GLN A 178 3.24 2.68 12.62
C GLN A 178 3.87 1.35 12.23
N HIS A 179 5.00 0.96 12.83
CA HIS A 179 5.62 -0.34 12.57
C HIS A 179 4.71 -1.52 12.96
N ILE A 180 4.00 -1.41 14.08
CA ILE A 180 3.00 -2.42 14.48
C ILE A 180 1.87 -2.49 13.44
N LYS A 181 1.38 -1.34 12.96
CA LYS A 181 0.33 -1.27 11.92
C LYS A 181 0.81 -1.86 10.59
N ASP A 182 2.05 -1.59 10.19
CA ASP A 182 2.64 -2.11 8.96
C ASP A 182 2.69 -3.64 8.97
N MET A 183 3.02 -4.28 10.11
CA MET A 183 2.96 -5.73 10.28
C MET A 183 1.58 -6.30 9.92
N PHE A 184 0.51 -5.78 10.52
CA PHE A 184 -0.83 -6.31 10.24
C PHE A 184 -1.35 -5.94 8.85
N THR A 185 -0.94 -4.79 8.32
CA THR A 185 -1.38 -4.33 6.98
C THR A 185 -0.71 -5.13 5.87
N GLN A 186 0.55 -5.54 6.06
CA GLN A 186 1.33 -6.28 5.07
C GLN A 186 1.25 -7.81 5.22
N GLU A 187 0.60 -8.33 6.27
CA GLU A 187 0.58 -9.76 6.60
C GLU A 187 0.23 -10.64 5.39
N ASP A 188 -0.89 -10.34 4.71
CA ASP A 188 -1.35 -11.13 3.56
C ASP A 188 -0.33 -11.12 2.41
N GLN A 189 0.36 -9.99 2.19
CA GLN A 189 1.36 -9.88 1.13
C GLN A 189 2.65 -10.63 1.49
N LEU A 190 3.05 -10.61 2.77
CA LEU A 190 4.22 -11.35 3.26
C LEU A 190 4.00 -12.86 3.14
N ILE A 191 2.81 -13.35 3.50
CA ILE A 191 2.42 -14.75 3.34
C ILE A 191 2.44 -15.13 1.85
N LEU A 192 1.87 -14.28 0.98
CA LEU A 192 1.84 -14.52 -0.47
C LEU A 192 3.24 -14.67 -1.05
N THR A 193 4.14 -13.77 -0.63
CA THR A 193 5.52 -13.76 -1.09
C THR A 193 6.26 -15.01 -0.62
N GLN A 194 6.07 -15.42 0.64
CA GLN A 194 6.66 -16.67 1.16
C GLN A 194 6.15 -17.91 0.42
N ASP A 195 4.83 -17.99 0.20
CA ASP A 195 4.20 -19.05 -0.57
C ASP A 195 4.78 -19.14 -1.99
N GLY A 196 4.87 -18.01 -2.67
CA GLY A 196 5.38 -17.97 -4.03
C GLY A 196 6.86 -18.32 -4.15
N ILE A 197 7.70 -17.88 -3.20
CA ILE A 197 9.11 -18.28 -3.16
C ILE A 197 9.21 -19.79 -2.93
N PHE A 198 8.45 -20.35 -1.99
CA PHE A 198 8.47 -21.78 -1.70
C PHE A 198 8.14 -22.60 -2.95
N GLU A 199 7.04 -22.30 -3.62
CA GLU A 199 6.62 -23.04 -4.82
C GLU A 199 7.61 -22.88 -5.98
N MET A 200 8.16 -21.68 -6.21
CA MET A 200 9.20 -21.49 -7.22
C MET A 200 10.46 -22.31 -6.92
N LEU A 201 10.87 -22.42 -5.65
CA LEU A 201 11.98 -23.28 -5.25
C LEU A 201 11.67 -24.77 -5.46
N MET A 202 10.43 -25.20 -5.24
CA MET A 202 10.01 -26.59 -5.49
C MET A 202 10.01 -26.93 -6.99
N ILE A 203 9.57 -25.99 -7.84
CA ILE A 203 9.65 -26.15 -9.30
C ILE A 203 11.11 -26.29 -9.74
N LEU A 204 11.99 -25.41 -9.25
CA LEU A 204 13.41 -25.46 -9.57
C LEU A 204 14.08 -26.76 -9.09
N ASP A 205 13.69 -27.27 -7.90
CA ASP A 205 14.18 -28.56 -7.40
C ASP A 205 13.74 -29.73 -8.30
N GLY A 206 12.50 -29.71 -8.79
CA GLY A 206 12.00 -30.65 -9.80
C GLY A 206 12.77 -30.61 -11.13
N GLU A 207 13.30 -29.45 -11.51
CA GLU A 207 14.19 -29.24 -12.66
C GLU A 207 15.67 -29.59 -12.35
N GLY A 208 15.95 -30.13 -11.16
CA GLY A 208 17.30 -30.55 -10.74
C GLY A 208 18.19 -29.43 -10.20
N ILE A 209 17.62 -28.26 -9.89
CA ILE A 209 18.36 -27.13 -9.30
C ILE A 209 18.29 -27.19 -7.78
N MET A 210 19.45 -27.39 -7.15
CA MET A 210 19.57 -27.47 -5.70
C MET A 210 19.33 -26.11 -5.03
N ASN A 211 18.32 -26.05 -4.16
CA ASN A 211 17.84 -24.81 -3.54
C ASN A 211 17.91 -24.80 -2.00
N ASP A 212 18.64 -25.74 -1.38
CA ASP A 212 18.67 -25.94 0.07
C ASP A 212 18.98 -24.67 0.88
N LYS A 213 19.88 -23.82 0.38
CA LYS A 213 20.27 -22.59 1.06
C LYS A 213 19.12 -21.59 1.08
N GLN A 214 18.47 -21.37 -0.06
CA GLN A 214 17.33 -20.47 -0.23
C GLN A 214 16.14 -20.97 0.58
N LEU A 215 15.89 -22.29 0.59
CA LEU A 215 14.82 -22.90 1.36
C LEU A 215 15.04 -22.75 2.87
N LYS A 216 16.27 -22.99 3.35
CA LYS A 216 16.63 -22.73 4.76
C LYS A 216 16.47 -21.26 5.13
N ASN A 217 16.86 -20.34 4.24
CA ASN A 217 16.70 -18.91 4.45
C ASN A 217 15.22 -18.51 4.54
N LEU A 218 14.39 -18.98 3.60
CA LEU A 218 12.95 -18.74 3.60
C LEU A 218 12.29 -19.22 4.90
N LYS A 219 12.60 -20.45 5.34
CA LYS A 219 12.08 -21.00 6.60
C LYS A 219 12.47 -20.16 7.81
N LYS A 220 13.73 -19.70 7.86
CA LYS A 220 14.21 -18.83 8.94
C LYS A 220 13.46 -17.49 8.95
N ILE A 221 13.37 -16.81 7.82
CA ILE A 221 12.68 -15.52 7.70
C ILE A 221 11.19 -15.67 8.04
N GLY A 222 10.54 -16.74 7.55
CA GLY A 222 9.14 -17.02 7.88
C GLY A 222 8.91 -17.19 9.37
N ALA A 223 9.76 -17.96 10.07
CA ALA A 223 9.69 -18.09 11.52
C ALA A 223 9.92 -16.74 12.24
N SER A 224 10.86 -15.93 11.77
CA SER A 224 11.11 -14.58 12.28
C SER A 224 9.93 -13.63 12.10
N ILE A 225 9.23 -13.66 10.96
CA ILE A 225 8.02 -12.86 10.71
C ILE A 225 6.86 -13.32 11.61
N THR A 226 6.69 -14.63 11.79
CA THR A 226 5.68 -15.17 12.71
C THR A 226 5.92 -14.71 14.14
N GLN A 227 7.16 -14.79 14.63
CA GLN A 227 7.51 -14.30 15.97
C GLN A 227 7.32 -12.77 16.07
N LEU A 228 7.73 -12.03 15.05
CA LEU A 228 7.53 -10.57 15.00
C LEU A 228 6.06 -10.18 15.15
N LYS A 229 5.14 -10.94 14.55
CA LYS A 229 3.70 -10.71 14.72
C LYS A 229 3.27 -10.86 16.19
N GLU A 230 3.72 -11.91 16.86
CA GLU A 230 3.45 -12.13 18.29
C GLU A 230 4.03 -10.99 19.15
N ASP A 231 5.27 -10.60 18.87
CA ASP A 231 5.96 -9.51 19.56
C ASP A 231 5.24 -8.16 19.36
N CYS A 232 4.72 -7.90 18.16
CA CYS A 232 3.90 -6.72 17.87
C CYS A 232 2.58 -6.72 18.66
N ILE A 233 1.92 -7.87 18.83
CA ILE A 233 0.70 -7.99 19.66
C ILE A 233 1.03 -7.65 21.12
N LEU A 234 2.11 -8.23 21.66
CA LEU A 234 2.55 -7.94 23.02
C LEU A 234 2.90 -6.46 23.19
N LYS A 235 3.66 -5.90 22.24
CA LYS A 235 4.07 -4.50 22.29
C LYS A 235 2.88 -3.54 22.19
N LYS A 236 1.89 -3.86 21.35
CA LYS A 236 0.65 -3.09 21.23
C LYS A 236 -0.08 -2.99 22.58
N ASN A 237 -0.18 -4.10 23.30
CA ASN A 237 -0.81 -4.13 24.62
C ASN A 237 0.02 -3.35 25.67
N ASP A 238 1.35 -3.48 25.63
CA ASP A 238 2.29 -2.77 26.51
C ASP A 238 2.22 -1.25 26.37
N ILE A 239 2.09 -0.74 25.14
CA ILE A 239 2.04 0.71 24.88
C ILE A 239 0.64 1.33 25.00
N GLN A 240 -0.42 0.52 25.12
CA GLN A 240 -1.81 1.02 25.18
C GLN A 240 -2.03 2.08 26.28
N PRO A 241 -1.50 1.93 27.51
CA PRO A 241 -1.65 2.96 28.54
C PRO A 241 -0.98 4.29 28.16
N MET A 242 0.16 4.24 27.44
CA MET A 242 0.84 5.45 26.95
C MET A 242 0.01 6.14 25.87
N ILE A 243 -0.60 5.35 24.98
CA ILE A 243 -1.50 5.86 23.93
C ILE A 243 -2.68 6.59 24.57
N GLU A 244 -3.37 5.99 25.54
CA GLU A 244 -4.53 6.62 26.20
C GLU A 244 -4.13 7.91 26.95
N LYS A 245 -2.98 7.91 27.63
CA LYS A 245 -2.45 9.10 28.31
C LYS A 245 -2.19 10.24 27.31
N GLU A 246 -1.52 9.97 26.20
CA GLU A 246 -1.25 10.98 25.17
C GLU A 246 -2.54 11.43 24.47
N LYS A 247 -3.48 10.50 24.24
CA LYS A 247 -4.79 10.81 23.66
C LYS A 247 -5.53 11.87 24.49
N GLU A 248 -5.60 11.66 25.80
CA GLU A 248 -6.25 12.59 26.71
C GLU A 248 -5.53 13.95 26.77
N LEU A 249 -4.19 13.93 26.79
CA LEU A 249 -3.38 15.14 26.79
C LEU A 249 -3.66 16.00 25.54
N TYR A 250 -3.64 15.40 24.35
CA TYR A 250 -3.89 16.14 23.11
C TYR A 250 -5.34 16.55 22.93
N ARG A 251 -6.31 15.76 23.41
CA ARG A 251 -7.71 16.22 23.48
C ARG A 251 -7.82 17.53 24.26
N ARG A 252 -7.13 17.63 25.41
CA ARG A 252 -7.11 18.86 26.21
C ARG A 252 -6.41 20.01 25.49
N LYS A 253 -5.23 19.78 24.93
CA LYS A 253 -4.46 20.80 24.17
C LYS A 253 -5.24 21.34 22.97
N ILE A 254 -5.91 20.47 22.22
CA ILE A 254 -6.72 20.87 21.07
C ILE A 254 -7.94 21.68 21.54
N GLY A 255 -8.58 21.31 22.65
CA GLY A 255 -9.66 22.10 23.24
C GLY A 255 -9.22 23.51 23.68
N GLU A 256 -8.05 23.60 24.33
CA GLU A 256 -7.44 24.90 24.69
C GLU A 256 -7.11 25.73 23.45
N PHE A 257 -6.56 25.10 22.41
CA PHE A 257 -6.24 25.74 21.14
C PHE A 257 -7.49 26.24 20.41
N ASP A 258 -8.58 25.45 20.35
CA ASP A 258 -9.87 25.89 19.79
C ASP A 258 -10.41 27.13 20.54
N GLN A 259 -10.27 27.17 21.87
CA GLN A 259 -10.66 28.34 22.66
C GLN A 259 -9.78 29.57 22.38
N GLN A 260 -8.47 29.37 22.18
CA GLN A 260 -7.55 30.43 21.77
C GLN A 260 -7.94 30.97 20.39
N MET A 261 -8.24 30.10 19.42
CA MET A 261 -8.69 30.50 18.09
C MET A 261 -9.98 31.30 18.11
N LYS A 262 -10.99 30.88 18.88
CA LYS A 262 -12.24 31.64 19.05
C LYS A 262 -11.99 33.03 19.64
N THR A 263 -11.09 33.11 20.60
CA THR A 263 -10.71 34.39 21.23
C THR A 263 -10.00 35.30 20.23
N TYR A 264 -9.07 34.75 19.45
CA TYR A 264 -8.34 35.48 18.40
C TYR A 264 -9.31 35.97 17.32
N GLN A 265 -10.20 35.10 16.83
CA GLN A 265 -11.24 35.44 15.87
C GLN A 265 -12.13 36.59 16.36
N GLY A 266 -12.58 36.55 17.62
CA GLY A 266 -13.36 37.63 18.24
C GLY A 266 -12.58 38.96 18.36
N GLY A 267 -11.24 38.91 18.36
CA GLY A 267 -10.35 40.06 18.36
C GLY A 267 -10.16 40.72 16.99
N LEU A 268 -10.31 39.97 15.89
CA LEU A 268 -10.02 40.46 14.54
C LEU A 268 -10.79 41.73 14.21
N ARG A 269 -12.08 41.82 14.57
CA ARG A 269 -12.93 43.00 14.30
C ARG A 269 -12.46 44.29 14.99
N LYS A 270 -11.53 44.20 15.94
CA LYS A 270 -10.93 45.34 16.63
C LYS A 270 -9.61 45.78 16.01
N GLU A 271 -9.09 45.05 15.02
CA GLU A 271 -7.84 45.38 14.34
C GLU A 271 -7.94 46.68 13.55
N ALA A 272 -6.79 47.34 13.37
CA ALA A 272 -6.71 48.66 12.75
C ALA A 272 -7.29 48.68 11.33
N TYR A 273 -7.16 47.59 10.58
CA TYR A 273 -7.65 47.47 9.21
C TYR A 273 -9.19 47.43 9.10
N TYR A 274 -9.94 47.32 10.20
CA TYR A 274 -11.40 47.51 10.17
C TYR A 274 -11.83 48.98 10.15
N PHE A 275 -10.90 49.90 10.40
CA PHE A 275 -11.22 51.32 10.53
C PHE A 275 -10.45 52.14 9.51
N TYR A 276 -11.16 52.79 8.58
CA TYR A 276 -10.55 53.67 7.57
C TYR A 276 -9.64 54.75 8.18
N LYS A 277 -9.96 55.25 9.38
CA LYS A 277 -9.17 56.25 10.12
C LYS A 277 -7.73 55.81 10.43
N SER A 278 -7.44 54.51 10.38
CA SER A 278 -6.11 53.96 10.65
C SER A 278 -5.11 54.29 9.54
N GLY A 279 -5.59 54.57 8.33
CA GLY A 279 -4.77 54.81 7.15
C GLY A 279 -4.22 53.53 6.52
N LEU A 280 -3.87 53.65 5.23
CA LEU A 280 -3.48 52.51 4.38
C LEU A 280 -2.24 51.76 4.89
N GLU A 281 -1.19 52.50 5.26
CA GLU A 281 0.09 51.92 5.67
C GLU A 281 -0.07 51.05 6.93
N LEU A 282 -0.73 51.60 7.96
CA LEU A 282 -1.00 50.86 9.20
C LEU A 282 -1.94 49.66 8.97
N ALA A 283 -2.98 49.81 8.14
CA ALA A 283 -3.89 48.73 7.82
C ALA A 283 -3.16 47.56 7.14
N MET A 284 -2.38 47.83 6.09
CA MET A 284 -1.61 46.81 5.38
C MET A 284 -0.54 46.15 6.27
N GLN A 285 0.14 46.94 7.12
CA GLN A 285 1.09 46.41 8.10
C GLN A 285 0.41 45.42 9.05
N ARG A 286 -0.75 45.78 9.61
CA ARG A 286 -1.50 44.91 10.53
C ARG A 286 -2.04 43.66 9.84
N ILE A 287 -2.52 43.75 8.59
CA ILE A 287 -2.95 42.59 7.81
C ILE A 287 -1.79 41.60 7.64
N ASN A 288 -0.58 42.06 7.35
CA ASN A 288 0.60 41.19 7.23
C ASN A 288 0.96 40.50 8.57
N VAL A 289 0.86 41.23 9.69
CA VAL A 289 1.08 40.66 11.03
C VAL A 289 0.05 39.56 11.33
N VAL A 290 -1.24 39.85 11.13
CA VAL A 290 -2.32 38.85 11.34
C VAL A 290 -2.16 37.65 10.41
N THR A 291 -1.78 37.88 9.14
CA THR A 291 -1.51 36.77 8.21
C THR A 291 -0.41 35.85 8.76
N GLY A 292 0.69 36.42 9.26
CA GLY A 292 1.79 35.64 9.85
C GLY A 292 1.39 34.89 11.13
N ASP A 293 0.50 35.47 11.94
CA ASP A 293 -0.05 34.76 13.11
C ASP A 293 -0.93 33.58 12.68
N LEU A 294 -1.79 33.75 11.66
CA LEU A 294 -2.60 32.67 11.11
C LEU A 294 -1.74 31.56 10.49
N ASP A 295 -0.62 31.89 9.86
CA ASP A 295 0.34 30.92 9.34
C ASP A 295 0.96 30.08 10.48
N ARG A 296 1.35 30.71 11.59
CA ARG A 296 1.83 29.99 12.79
C ARG A 296 0.76 29.07 13.38
N MET A 297 -0.48 29.56 13.49
CA MET A 297 -1.60 28.73 13.96
C MET A 297 -1.88 27.57 13.01
N THR A 298 -1.66 27.74 11.70
CA THR A 298 -1.80 26.67 10.71
C THR A 298 -0.75 25.58 10.95
N THR A 299 0.52 25.94 11.15
CA THR A 299 1.57 24.97 11.51
C THR A 299 1.19 24.17 12.76
N GLN A 300 0.65 24.83 13.79
CA GLN A 300 0.21 24.16 15.01
C GLN A 300 -0.99 23.22 14.76
N MET A 301 -1.92 23.60 13.90
CA MET A 301 -3.03 22.74 13.48
C MET A 301 -2.57 21.51 12.70
N ASP A 302 -1.53 21.66 11.88
CA ASP A 302 -0.96 20.54 11.13
C ASP A 302 -0.31 19.53 12.08
N GLU A 303 0.39 20.01 13.11
CA GLU A 303 0.95 19.16 14.17
C GLU A 303 -0.15 18.38 14.92
N TYR A 304 -1.23 19.05 15.31
CA TYR A 304 -2.35 18.39 15.99
C TYR A 304 -3.12 17.45 15.08
N SER A 305 -3.32 17.80 13.80
CA SER A 305 -3.94 16.90 12.82
C SER A 305 -3.12 15.63 12.65
N TYR A 306 -1.80 15.76 12.49
CA TYR A 306 -0.90 14.61 12.39
C TYR A 306 -1.02 13.68 13.62
N ILE A 307 -1.13 14.24 14.82
CA ILE A 307 -1.30 13.47 16.05
C ILE A 307 -2.67 12.76 16.07
N CYS A 308 -3.74 13.46 15.69
CA CYS A 308 -5.09 12.89 15.63
C CYS A 308 -5.18 11.72 14.65
N ASP A 309 -4.59 11.86 13.47
CA ASP A 309 -4.62 10.83 12.42
C ASP A 309 -3.84 9.57 12.84
N ASN A 310 -2.82 9.70 13.68
CA ASN A 310 -2.02 8.56 14.15
C ASN A 310 -2.59 7.86 15.40
N PHE A 311 -3.42 8.55 16.19
CA PHE A 311 -4.01 7.96 17.39
C PHE A 311 -5.43 7.43 17.17
N ASP A 312 -6.04 7.55 15.99
CA ASP A 312 -7.39 7.02 15.69
C ASP A 312 -8.43 7.47 16.74
N TYR A 313 -8.63 8.79 16.88
CA TYR A 313 -9.70 9.33 17.71
C TYR A 313 -11.08 8.99 17.10
N GLN A 314 -12.08 8.71 17.94
CA GLN A 314 -13.46 8.42 17.48
C GLN A 314 -14.19 9.67 16.95
N GLU A 315 -13.74 10.85 17.38
CA GLU A 315 -14.29 12.14 17.01
C GLU A 315 -13.25 12.96 16.24
N ASP A 316 -13.69 13.76 15.27
CA ASP A 316 -12.79 14.71 14.58
C ASP A 316 -12.57 15.94 15.46
N LEU A 317 -11.55 15.86 16.32
CA LEU A 317 -11.13 16.95 17.21
C LEU A 317 -10.71 18.22 16.44
N MET A 318 -10.29 18.07 15.17
CA MET A 318 -9.78 19.18 14.36
C MET A 318 -10.85 19.88 13.53
N ALA A 319 -12.08 19.37 13.49
CA ALA A 319 -13.17 19.95 12.71
C ALA A 319 -13.43 21.44 13.05
N ASN A 320 -13.53 21.76 14.33
CA ASN A 320 -13.78 23.14 14.79
C ASN A 320 -12.60 24.09 14.54
N PRO A 321 -11.35 23.74 14.94
CA PRO A 321 -10.17 24.53 14.57
C PRO A 321 -10.06 24.78 13.06
N ARG A 322 -10.28 23.76 12.22
CA ARG A 322 -10.25 23.88 10.74
C ARG A 322 -11.27 24.89 10.24
N LYS A 323 -12.51 24.82 10.74
CA LYS A 323 -13.57 25.78 10.38
C LYS A 323 -13.23 27.21 10.81
N SER A 324 -12.75 27.38 12.04
CA SER A 324 -12.35 28.70 12.56
C SER A 324 -11.20 29.30 11.74
N MET A 325 -10.19 28.48 11.35
CA MET A 325 -9.08 28.93 10.52
C MET A 325 -9.54 29.40 9.13
N SER A 326 -10.39 28.61 8.47
CA SER A 326 -10.94 28.98 7.15
C SER A 326 -11.66 30.32 7.22
N SER A 327 -12.54 30.48 8.23
CA SER A 327 -13.30 31.72 8.42
C SER A 327 -12.39 32.93 8.68
N MET A 328 -11.35 32.79 9.51
CA MET A 328 -10.40 33.88 9.77
C MET A 328 -9.58 34.25 8.53
N ARG A 329 -9.13 33.26 7.75
CA ARG A 329 -8.38 33.51 6.50
C ARG A 329 -9.24 34.20 5.46
N GLU A 330 -10.50 33.79 5.29
CA GLU A 330 -11.45 34.44 4.40
C GLU A 330 -11.72 35.90 4.80
N GLU A 331 -11.87 36.16 6.10
CA GLU A 331 -12.09 37.50 6.64
C GLU A 331 -10.86 38.41 6.39
N VAL A 332 -9.65 37.94 6.69
CA VAL A 332 -8.40 38.69 6.44
C VAL A 332 -8.16 38.91 4.95
N ALA A 333 -8.42 37.92 4.10
CA ALA A 333 -8.30 38.05 2.65
C ALA A 333 -9.28 39.11 2.09
N SER A 334 -10.51 39.15 2.59
CA SER A 334 -11.50 40.15 2.20
C SER A 334 -11.04 41.56 2.57
N MET A 335 -10.49 41.74 3.78
CA MET A 335 -9.97 43.05 4.21
C MET A 335 -8.73 43.45 3.41
N ARG A 336 -7.84 42.51 3.09
CA ARG A 336 -6.68 42.76 2.21
C ARG A 336 -7.12 43.27 0.84
N ALA A 337 -8.07 42.59 0.20
CA ALA A 337 -8.59 42.99 -1.11
C ALA A 337 -9.19 44.40 -1.08
N LEU A 338 -9.92 44.76 -0.01
CA LEU A 338 -10.49 46.09 0.17
C LEU A 338 -9.40 47.18 0.23
N TRP A 339 -8.36 46.98 1.04
CA TRP A 339 -7.28 47.97 1.18
C TRP A 339 -6.39 48.06 -0.06
N GLU A 340 -6.21 46.96 -0.79
CA GLU A 340 -5.53 46.97 -2.09
C GLU A 340 -6.32 47.77 -3.14
N GLN A 341 -7.66 47.67 -3.15
CA GLN A 341 -8.50 48.51 -4.00
C GLN A 341 -8.38 50.00 -3.64
N GLU A 342 -8.37 50.35 -2.36
CA GLU A 342 -8.22 51.73 -1.93
C GLU A 342 -6.84 52.30 -2.30
N LEU A 343 -5.76 51.49 -2.25
CA LEU A 343 -4.45 51.88 -2.76
C LEU A 343 -4.48 52.20 -4.26
N VAL A 344 -5.18 51.39 -5.06
CA VAL A 344 -5.33 51.64 -6.50
C VAL A 344 -6.09 52.95 -6.74
N ARG A 345 -7.16 53.20 -5.99
CA ARG A 345 -7.95 54.43 -6.07
C ARG A 345 -7.11 55.67 -5.74
N ILE A 346 -6.33 55.63 -4.66
CA ILE A 346 -5.43 56.73 -4.26
C ILE A 346 -4.39 57.01 -5.35
N ARG A 347 -3.89 55.99 -6.05
CA ARG A 347 -2.91 56.19 -7.15
C ARG A 347 -3.51 56.77 -8.43
N GLN A 348 -4.82 56.65 -8.61
CA GLN A 348 -5.55 57.15 -9.78
C GLN A 348 -6.15 58.55 -9.56
N THR A 349 -6.12 59.06 -8.33
CA THR A 349 -6.59 60.39 -7.94
C THR A 349 -5.40 61.30 -7.70
#